data_AF-A0A7V5XE34-F1
#
_entry.id   AF-A0A7V5XE34-F1
#
_cell.length_a   1.000
_cell.length_b   1.000
_cell.length_c   1.000
_cell.angle_alpha   90.00
_cell.angle_beta   90.00
_cell.angle_gamma   90.00
#
_symmetry.space_group_name_H-M   'P 1'
#
loop_
_entity.id
_entity.type
_entity.pdbx_description
1 polymer ?
#
loop_
_entity_poly.entity_id
_entity_poly.type
_entity_poly.pdbx_seq_one_letter_code
_entity_poly.pdbx_strand_id
1 'polypeptide(L)' 'YFPLLVPECLLIEPTETEAKEDLDAFADALIAIRDQARSDPEQVKRAPLTLPVRRLDDVRAARQPDLAWRRPD' A
#
# COMPACT_ATOMS: atom_id res chain seq x y z
N TYR A 1 -12.22 -0.07 0.45
CA TYR A 1 -12.20 -0.64 1.81
C TYR A 1 -13.06 -1.87 1.84
N PHE A 2 -12.53 -2.95 2.39
CA PHE A 2 -13.24 -4.21 2.57
C PHE A 2 -12.61 -4.96 3.75
N PRO A 3 -13.40 -5.59 4.65
CA PRO A 3 -14.86 -5.52 4.75
C PRO A 3 -15.33 -4.13 5.21
N LEU A 4 -16.55 -3.74 4.84
CA LEU A 4 -17.11 -2.41 5.16
C LEU A 4 -17.54 -2.25 6.62
N LEU A 5 -17.71 -3.36 7.35
CA LEU A 5 -18.21 -3.37 8.73
C LEU A 5 -17.14 -3.01 9.77
N VAL A 6 -15.86 -3.11 9.42
CA VAL A 6 -14.74 -2.84 10.33
C VAL A 6 -13.97 -1.63 9.79
N PRO A 7 -13.97 -0.48 10.51
CA PRO A 7 -13.21 0.70 10.09
C PRO A 7 -11.71 0.40 9.98
N GLU A 8 -11.06 0.95 8.95
CA GLU A 8 -9.61 0.81 8.71
C GLU A 8 -9.10 -0.64 8.74
N CYS A 9 -9.93 -1.59 8.30
CA CYS A 9 -9.61 -3.01 8.36
C CYS A 9 -8.47 -3.40 7.41
N LEU A 10 -7.58 -4.26 7.90
CA LEU A 10 -6.65 -5.03 7.09
C LEU A 10 -7.19 -6.47 6.98
N LEU A 11 -7.61 -6.88 5.78
CA LEU A 11 -7.94 -8.26 5.48
C LEU A 11 -6.68 -8.95 4.96
N ILE A 12 -6.20 -9.97 5.68
CA ILE A 12 -4.97 -10.69 5.38
C ILE A 12 -5.31 -12.16 5.11
N GLU A 13 -4.91 -12.65 3.93
CA GLU A 13 -5.05 -14.04 3.52
C GLU A 13 -3.66 -14.56 3.08
N PRO A 14 -2.97 -15.34 3.93
CA PRO A 14 -1.66 -15.89 3.55
C PRO A 14 -1.77 -17.03 2.52
N THR A 15 -2.88 -17.76 2.47
CA THR A 15 -3.01 -19.07 1.79
C THR A 15 -2.12 -20.16 2.40
N GLU A 16 -2.27 -21.40 1.93
CA GLU A 16 -1.63 -22.57 2.52
C GLU A 16 -0.19 -22.82 2.07
N THR A 17 0.27 -22.18 1.00
CA THR A 17 1.60 -22.44 0.41
C THR A 17 2.73 -21.63 1.05
N GLU A 18 2.40 -20.62 1.86
CA GLU A 18 3.39 -19.76 2.49
C GLU A 18 4.09 -20.47 3.64
N ALA A 19 5.41 -20.31 3.72
CA ALA A 19 6.21 -20.87 4.80
C ALA A 19 6.02 -20.06 6.08
N LYS A 20 6.28 -20.68 7.23
CA LYS A 20 6.18 -20.01 8.53
C LYS A 20 7.10 -18.78 8.59
N GLU A 21 8.30 -18.90 8.02
CA GLU A 21 9.31 -17.85 8.02
C GLU A 21 8.82 -16.61 7.25
N ASP A 22 8.05 -16.79 6.17
CA ASP A 22 7.46 -15.70 5.39
C ASP A 22 6.35 -15.00 6.18
N LEU A 23 5.54 -15.75 6.93
CA LEU A 23 4.51 -15.20 7.81
C LEU A 23 5.12 -14.40 8.97
N ASP A 24 6.20 -14.91 9.57
CA ASP A 24 6.93 -14.21 10.63
C ASP A 24 7.54 -12.91 10.08
N ALA A 25 8.18 -12.95 8.91
CA ALA A 25 8.74 -11.77 8.26
C ALA A 25 7.67 -10.71 7.92
N PHE A 26 6.49 -11.14 7.47
CA PHE A 26 5.35 -10.25 7.24
C PHE A 26 4.86 -9.59 8.54
N ALA A 27 4.74 -10.37 9.63
CA ALA A 27 4.33 -9.84 10.94
C ALA A 27 5.37 -8.84 11.49
N ASP A 28 6.65 -9.13 11.37
CA ASP A 28 7.74 -8.23 11.78
C ASP A 28 7.71 -6.92 11.00
N ALA A 29 7.45 -6.97 9.69
CA ALA A 29 7.27 -5.77 8.87
C ALA A 29 6.08 -4.92 9.35
N LEU A 30 4.94 -5.53 9.70
CA LEU A 30 3.78 -4.81 10.25
C LEU A 30 4.08 -4.18 11.61
N ILE A 31 4.82 -4.87 12.48
CA ILE A 31 5.26 -4.34 13.78
C ILE A 31 6.15 -3.11 13.57
N ALA A 32 7.12 -3.20 12.66
CA ALA A 32 8.01 -2.08 12.32
C ALA A 32 7.22 -0.88 11.76
N ILE A 33 6.28 -1.13 10.84
CA ILE A 33 5.41 -0.08 10.28
C ILE A 33 4.56 0.56 11.38
N ARG A 34 4.01 -0.21 12.31
CA ARG A 34 3.24 0.32 13.46
C ARG A 34 4.11 1.24 14.32
N ASP A 35 5.33 0.83 14.62
CA ASP A 35 6.24 1.59 15.48
C ASP A 35 6.74 2.86 14.78
N GLN A 36 6.97 2.79 13.47
CA GLN A 36 7.26 3.95 12.63
C GLN A 36 6.05 4.90 12.55
N ALA A 37 4.83 4.39 12.35
CA ALA A 37 3.62 5.21 12.30
C ALA A 37 3.35 5.94 13.63
N ARG A 38 3.83 5.40 14.76
CA ARG A 38 3.75 6.03 16.08
C ARG A 38 4.83 7.09 16.31
N SER A 39 6.04 6.88 15.78
CA SER A 39 7.19 7.75 16.02
C SER A 39 7.37 8.84 14.95
N ASP A 40 7.17 8.51 13.67
CA ASP A 40 7.18 9.41 12.52
C ASP A 40 6.07 9.04 11.51
N PRO A 41 4.83 9.52 11.74
CA PRO A 41 3.71 9.23 10.86
C PRO A 41 3.90 9.74 9.42
N GLU A 42 4.65 10.82 9.23
CA GLU A 42 4.81 11.46 7.91
C GLU A 42 5.66 10.59 6.98
N GLN A 43 6.61 9.83 7.53
CA GLN A 43 7.38 8.86 6.76
C GLN A 43 6.45 7.80 6.14
N VAL A 44 5.47 7.29 6.90
CA VAL A 44 4.51 6.28 6.43
C VAL A 44 3.56 6.89 5.39
N LYS A 45 3.03 8.09 5.63
CA LYS A 45 2.11 8.77 4.70
C LYS A 45 2.75 9.10 3.34
N ARG A 46 4.06 9.30 3.30
CA ARG A 46 4.81 9.60 2.07
C ARG A 46 5.28 8.38 1.30
N ALA A 47 5.10 7.17 1.85
CA ALA A 47 5.45 5.93 1.18
C ALA A 47 4.62 5.74 -0.12
N PRO A 48 5.15 5.02 -1.13
CA PRO A 48 6.50 4.47 -1.23
C PRO A 48 7.56 5.54 -1.59
N LEU A 49 8.82 5.33 -1.15
CA LEU A 49 9.91 6.31 -1.34
C LEU A 49 10.96 5.90 -2.38
N THR A 50 11.15 4.60 -2.59
CA THR A 50 12.23 4.03 -3.43
C THR A 50 11.73 3.39 -4.73
N LEU A 51 10.41 3.25 -4.89
CA LEU A 51 9.84 2.71 -6.12
C LEU A 51 9.95 3.73 -7.28
N PRO A 52 9.96 3.27 -8.55
CA PRO A 52 10.08 4.14 -9.72
C PRO A 52 9.01 5.23 -9.81
N VAL A 53 7.85 5.00 -9.18
CA VAL A 53 6.74 5.95 -9.07
C VAL A 53 6.31 6.08 -7.60
N ARG A 54 5.82 7.27 -7.24
CA ARG A 54 5.25 7.56 -5.91
C ARG A 54 3.72 7.37 -5.92
N ARG A 55 3.05 7.73 -4.82
CA ARG A 55 1.59 7.76 -4.74
C ARG A 55 1.03 8.59 -5.92
N LEU A 56 0.15 7.95 -6.69
CA LEU A 56 -0.49 8.54 -7.86
C LEU A 56 -1.59 9.53 -7.45
N ASP A 57 -1.92 10.45 -8.35
CA ASP A 57 -3.03 11.38 -8.17
C ASP A 57 -4.32 10.76 -8.73
N ASP A 58 -4.97 9.94 -7.91
CA ASP A 58 -6.20 9.24 -8.28
C ASP A 58 -7.36 10.21 -8.54
N VAL A 59 -7.36 11.39 -7.90
CA VAL A 59 -8.39 12.42 -8.11
C VAL A 59 -8.28 13.00 -9.51
N ARG A 60 -7.06 13.35 -9.93
CA ARG A 60 -6.82 13.83 -11.29
C ARG A 60 -7.10 12.74 -12.31
N ALA A 61 -6.64 11.51 -12.09
CA ALA A 61 -6.90 10.40 -13.00
C ALA A 61 -8.40 10.16 -13.22
N ALA A 62 -9.21 10.24 -12.16
CA ALA A 62 -10.67 10.10 -12.26
C ALA A 62 -11.36 11.29 -12.95
N ARG A 63 -10.86 12.53 -12.75
CA ARG A 63 -11.46 13.75 -13.33
C ARG A 63 -10.98 14.08 -14.75
N GLN A 64 -9.78 13.64 -15.11
CA GLN A 64 -9.10 13.92 -16.39
C GLN A 64 -8.46 12.62 -16.91
N PRO A 65 -9.27 11.62 -17.29
CA PRO A 65 -8.75 10.32 -17.67
C PRO A 65 -8.05 10.38 -19.04
N ASP A 66 -6.81 9.90 -19.10
CA ASP A 66 -6.11 9.58 -20.34
C ASP A 66 -6.16 8.06 -20.56
N LEU A 67 -7.08 7.63 -21.42
CA LEU A 67 -7.48 6.23 -21.55
C LEU A 67 -6.79 5.50 -22.71
N ALA A 68 -6.09 6.22 -23.57
CA ALA A 68 -5.53 5.66 -24.78
C ALA A 68 -4.13 6.21 -25.03
N TRP A 69 -3.18 5.30 -25.19
CA TRP A 69 -1.83 5.67 -25.59
C TRP A 69 -1.84 6.37 -26.96
N ARG A 70 -1.12 7.48 -27.05
CA ARG A 70 -0.87 8.19 -28.31
C ARG A 70 0.63 8.27 -28.51
N ARG A 71 1.08 7.99 -29.73
CA ARG A 71 2.49 8.11 -30.07
C ARG A 71 2.91 9.59 -29.91
N PRO A 72 3.99 9.90 -29.19
CA PRO A 72 4.57 11.24 -29.20
C PRO A 72 5.04 11.58 -30.61
N ASP A 73 4.80 12.82 -31.06
CA ASP A 73 5.37 13.36 -32.30
C ASP A 73 6.90 13.45 -32.23
#